data_AF-X0UUN7-F1
#
_entry.id   AF-X0UUN7-F1
#
_cell.length_a   1.000
_cell.length_b   1.000
_cell.length_c   1.000
_cell.angle_alpha   90.00
_cell.angle_beta   90.00
_cell.angle_gamma   90.00
#
_symmetry.space_group_name_H-M   'P 1'
#
loop_
_entity.id
_entity.type
_entity.pdbx_description
1 polymer ?
#
loop_
_entity_poly.entity_id
_entity_poly.type
_entity_poly.pdbx_seq_one_letter_code
_entity_poly.pdbx_strand_id
1 'polypeptide(L)'
;SYSEAKFNHHIQAAQDHLKAGRYYAAADSFALASIYKLDPGEAGSDPVQAGGLALCLAGRGHALFAAGEYISSALFLSRALKIAPEYARTKIDLAGMLGGQNKLESRIADIKEWLGRSDSAQLEFLLGYVCYRMGRLSQAKKAIDAASEKMPGSSAVDGVKRAIDDTIAGR
;
A
#
# COMPACT_ATOMS: atom_id res chain seq x y z
N SER A 1 11.36 -24.12 3.23
CA SER A 1 11.33 -24.57 4.65
C SER A 1 9.88 -24.63 5.17
N TYR A 2 9.62 -25.09 6.41
CA TYR A 2 8.25 -25.06 7.00
C TYR A 2 7.69 -23.64 7.07
N SER A 3 8.52 -22.66 7.48
CA SER A 3 8.16 -21.24 7.53
C SER A 3 7.77 -20.70 6.15
N GLU A 4 8.55 -21.03 5.12
CA GLU A 4 8.25 -20.66 3.74
C GLU A 4 6.95 -21.27 3.19
N ALA A 5 6.67 -22.53 3.51
CA ALA A 5 5.41 -23.18 3.12
C ALA A 5 4.19 -22.50 3.77
N LYS A 6 4.29 -22.14 5.05
CA LYS A 6 3.24 -21.39 5.76
C LYS A 6 3.07 -19.98 5.22
N PHE A 7 4.17 -19.28 4.97
CA PHE A 7 4.15 -17.99 4.30
C PHE A 7 3.39 -18.05 2.97
N ASN A 8 3.80 -18.96 2.07
CA ASN A 8 3.18 -19.10 0.75
C ASN A 8 1.69 -19.46 0.85
N HIS A 9 1.32 -20.32 1.80
CA HIS A 9 -0.08 -20.66 2.06
C HIS A 9 -0.92 -19.43 2.44
N HIS A 10 -0.42 -18.60 3.36
CA HIS A 10 -1.14 -17.38 3.78
C HIS A 10 -1.18 -16.31 2.69
N ILE A 11 -0.12 -16.18 1.88
CA ILE A 11 -0.13 -15.29 0.71
C ILE A 11 -1.19 -15.74 -0.31
N GLN A 12 -1.26 -17.04 -0.60
CA GLN A 12 -2.28 -17.58 -1.50
C GLN A 12 -3.69 -17.32 -0.96
N ALA A 13 -3.93 -17.60 0.32
CA ALA A 13 -5.21 -17.32 0.97
C ALA A 13 -5.58 -15.82 0.88
N ALA A 14 -4.63 -14.92 1.09
CA ALA A 14 -4.85 -13.48 0.97
C ALA A 14 -5.29 -13.09 -0.46
N GLN A 15 -4.62 -13.62 -1.48
CA GLN A 15 -4.98 -13.38 -2.88
C GLN A 15 -6.36 -13.91 -3.24
N ASP A 16 -6.72 -15.10 -2.75
CA ASP A 16 -8.03 -15.69 -2.99
C ASP A 16 -9.15 -14.91 -2.28
N HIS A 17 -8.87 -14.39 -1.09
CA HIS A 17 -9.76 -13.47 -0.39
C HIS A 17 -9.94 -12.15 -1.13
N LEU A 18 -8.88 -11.55 -1.69
CA LEU A 18 -8.98 -10.35 -2.52
C LEU A 18 -9.88 -10.57 -3.74
N LYS A 19 -9.63 -11.66 -4.51
CA LYS A 19 -10.43 -12.03 -5.68
C LYS A 19 -11.90 -12.23 -5.36
N ALA A 20 -12.19 -12.75 -4.17
CA ALA A 20 -13.55 -12.97 -3.69
C ALA A 20 -14.18 -11.74 -2.99
N GLY A 21 -13.50 -10.60 -2.96
CA GLY A 21 -13.98 -9.38 -2.28
C GLY A 21 -14.01 -9.46 -0.75
N ARG A 22 -13.41 -10.48 -0.14
CA ARG A 22 -13.31 -10.66 1.32
C ARG A 22 -12.12 -9.88 1.87
N TYR A 23 -12.18 -8.56 1.79
CA TYR A 23 -11.03 -7.69 2.03
C TYR A 23 -10.45 -7.75 3.45
N TYR A 24 -11.27 -7.86 4.49
CA TYR A 24 -10.77 -8.04 5.86
C TYR A 24 -10.04 -9.38 6.03
N ALA A 25 -10.59 -10.47 5.50
CA ALA A 25 -9.93 -11.79 5.54
C ALA A 25 -8.61 -11.80 4.75
N ALA A 26 -8.52 -11.03 3.66
CA ALA A 26 -7.26 -10.83 2.94
C ALA A 26 -6.24 -10.07 3.80
N ALA A 27 -6.66 -9.00 4.47
CA ALA A 27 -5.79 -8.23 5.36
C ALA A 27 -5.24 -9.09 6.52
N ASP A 28 -6.07 -9.95 7.11
CA ASP A 28 -5.67 -10.89 8.16
C ASP A 28 -4.71 -11.96 7.64
N SER A 29 -4.96 -12.47 6.43
CA SER A 29 -4.06 -13.46 5.80
C SER A 29 -2.68 -12.86 5.51
N PHE A 30 -2.61 -11.60 5.06
CA PHE A 30 -1.32 -10.89 4.93
C PHE A 30 -0.64 -10.67 6.29
N ALA A 31 -1.41 -10.40 7.34
CA ALA A 31 -0.87 -10.28 8.70
C ALA A 31 -0.26 -11.62 9.16
N LEU A 32 -0.95 -12.74 8.95
CA LEU A 32 -0.44 -14.08 9.26
C LEU A 32 0.81 -14.41 8.43
N ALA A 33 0.83 -14.09 7.13
CA ALA A 33 2.01 -14.28 6.29
C ALA A 33 3.22 -13.52 6.85
N SER A 34 3.03 -12.29 7.32
CA SER A 34 4.12 -11.47 7.84
C SER A 34 4.84 -12.06 9.06
N ILE A 35 4.14 -12.87 9.87
CA ILE A 35 4.73 -13.56 11.04
C ILE A 35 5.84 -14.52 10.59
N TYR A 36 5.66 -15.20 9.46
CA TYR A 36 6.63 -16.15 8.91
C TYR A 36 7.79 -15.49 8.14
N LYS A 37 7.79 -14.16 7.99
CA LYS A 37 8.94 -13.38 7.50
C LYS A 37 9.70 -12.65 8.62
N LEU A 38 9.20 -12.76 9.85
CA LEU A 38 9.84 -12.26 11.07
C LEU A 38 10.55 -13.41 11.82
N ASP A 39 11.21 -14.32 11.10
CA ASP A 39 11.86 -15.48 11.72
C ASP A 39 13.10 -15.01 12.52
N PRO A 40 13.13 -15.18 13.86
CA PRO A 40 14.26 -14.74 14.68
C PRO A 40 15.57 -15.47 14.36
N GLY A 41 15.51 -16.65 13.74
CA GLY A 41 16.69 -17.48 13.43
C GLY A 41 17.38 -17.16 12.10
N GLU A 42 16.69 -16.46 11.18
CA GLU A 42 17.20 -16.09 9.86
C GLU A 42 17.30 -14.56 9.66
N ALA A 43 16.93 -13.76 10.67
CA ALA A 43 16.94 -12.29 10.66
C ALA A 43 18.36 -11.67 10.69
N GLY A 44 19.33 -12.31 10.04
CA GLY A 44 20.63 -11.73 9.78
C GLY A 44 20.55 -10.81 8.56
N SER A 45 20.12 -9.55 8.74
CA SER A 45 20.34 -8.44 7.78
C SER A 45 20.06 -8.74 6.29
N ASP A 46 19.19 -9.70 5.97
CA ASP A 46 19.02 -10.19 4.60
C ASP A 46 18.00 -9.30 3.85
N PRO A 47 18.43 -8.57 2.80
CA PRO A 47 17.55 -7.75 1.99
C PRO A 47 16.40 -8.53 1.33
N VAL A 48 16.52 -9.85 1.12
CA VAL A 48 15.45 -10.69 0.57
C VAL A 48 14.29 -10.84 1.55
N GLN A 49 14.57 -10.95 2.86
CA GLN A 49 13.52 -11.02 3.89
C GLN A 49 12.79 -9.68 4.08
N ALA A 50 13.53 -8.56 3.99
CA ALA A 50 12.95 -7.22 4.03
C ALA A 50 11.92 -7.02 2.91
N GLY A 51 12.20 -7.52 1.70
CA GLY A 51 11.26 -7.52 0.58
C GLY A 51 9.97 -8.29 0.88
N GLY A 52 10.08 -9.50 1.47
CA GLY A 52 8.92 -10.31 1.83
C GLY A 52 7.98 -9.66 2.86
N LEU A 53 8.55 -9.02 3.89
CA LEU A 53 7.78 -8.29 4.89
C LEU A 53 7.10 -7.05 4.29
N ALA A 54 7.82 -6.28 3.47
CA ALA A 54 7.26 -5.11 2.78
C ALA A 54 6.06 -5.50 1.89
N LEU A 55 6.16 -6.61 1.16
CA LEU A 55 5.07 -7.14 0.34
C LEU A 55 3.84 -7.51 1.17
N CYS A 56 4.01 -8.13 2.34
CA CYS A 56 2.89 -8.44 3.24
C CYS A 56 2.21 -7.18 3.77
N LEU A 57 3.01 -6.21 4.24
CA LEU A 57 2.51 -4.94 4.75
C LEU A 57 1.75 -4.19 3.65
N ALA A 58 2.29 -4.14 2.44
CA ALA A 58 1.62 -3.48 1.34
C ALA A 58 0.32 -4.19 0.94
N GLY A 59 0.35 -5.52 0.80
CA GLY A 59 -0.84 -6.32 0.51
C GLY A 59 -1.95 -6.11 1.55
N ARG A 60 -1.59 -6.04 2.84
CA ARG A 60 -2.52 -5.69 3.92
C ARG A 60 -3.08 -4.28 3.74
N GLY A 61 -2.22 -3.31 3.42
CA GLY A 61 -2.63 -1.93 3.13
C GLY A 61 -3.60 -1.83 1.95
N HIS A 62 -3.37 -2.59 0.88
CA HIS A 62 -4.26 -2.66 -0.28
C HIS A 62 -5.61 -3.33 0.03
N ALA A 63 -5.59 -4.42 0.80
CA ALA A 63 -6.81 -5.06 1.27
C ALA A 63 -7.65 -4.09 2.12
N LEU A 64 -7.02 -3.36 3.04
CA LEU A 64 -7.70 -2.36 3.87
C LEU A 64 -8.23 -1.17 3.05
N PHE A 65 -7.50 -0.74 2.02
CA PHE A 65 -8.02 0.25 1.06
C PHE A 65 -9.29 -0.24 0.37
N ALA A 66 -9.31 -1.50 -0.09
CA ALA A 66 -10.49 -2.09 -0.71
C ALA A 66 -11.67 -2.21 0.28
N ALA A 67 -11.38 -2.48 1.56
CA ALA A 67 -12.36 -2.51 2.64
C ALA A 67 -12.93 -1.14 3.02
N GLY A 68 -12.29 -0.03 2.63
CA GLY A 68 -12.67 1.33 3.04
C GLY A 68 -11.96 1.83 4.30
N GLU A 69 -10.99 1.07 4.82
CA GLU A 69 -10.20 1.40 6.02
C GLU A 69 -8.98 2.28 5.65
N TYR A 70 -9.23 3.52 5.27
CA TYR A 70 -8.22 4.38 4.64
C TYR A 70 -7.04 4.74 5.56
N ILE A 71 -7.28 5.06 6.84
CA ILE A 71 -6.19 5.41 7.77
C ILE A 71 -5.29 4.20 8.02
N SER A 72 -5.87 3.02 8.24
CA SER A 72 -5.10 1.79 8.41
C SER A 72 -4.37 1.40 7.12
N SER A 73 -4.98 1.61 5.95
CA SER A 73 -4.32 1.42 4.65
C SER A 73 -3.08 2.30 4.53
N ALA A 74 -3.20 3.60 4.80
CA ALA A 74 -2.11 4.56 4.77
C ALA A 74 -0.96 4.13 5.70
N LEU A 75 -1.30 3.67 6.91
CA LEU A 75 -0.32 3.19 7.89
C LEU A 75 0.49 2.00 7.35
N PHE A 76 -0.17 0.97 6.82
CA PHE A 76 0.53 -0.23 6.36
C PHE A 76 1.30 -0.02 5.07
N LEU A 77 0.78 0.79 4.14
CA LEU A 77 1.52 1.20 2.94
C LEU A 77 2.76 2.04 3.30
N SER A 78 2.63 2.96 4.26
CA SER A 78 3.76 3.74 4.76
C SER A 78 4.86 2.84 5.36
N ARG A 79 4.48 1.84 6.17
CA ARG A 79 5.44 0.86 6.72
C ARG A 79 6.12 0.04 5.62
N ALA A 80 5.37 -0.41 4.61
CA ALA A 80 5.93 -1.14 3.48
C ALA A 80 6.95 -0.29 2.71
N LEU A 81 6.60 0.96 2.40
CA LEU A 81 7.46 1.91 1.68
C LEU A 81 8.68 2.36 2.48
N LYS A 82 8.59 2.36 3.81
CA LYS A 82 9.75 2.60 4.68
C LYS A 82 10.78 1.47 4.59
N ILE A 83 10.33 0.22 4.40
CA ILE A 83 11.20 -0.95 4.26
C ILE A 83 11.71 -1.08 2.83
N ALA A 84 10.83 -0.87 1.84
CA ALA A 84 11.08 -1.03 0.42
C ALA A 84 10.55 0.19 -0.36
N PRO A 85 11.30 1.31 -0.43
CA PRO A 85 10.87 2.52 -1.14
C PRO A 85 10.53 2.28 -2.62
N GLU A 86 11.22 1.34 -3.27
CA GLU A 86 10.99 0.92 -4.65
C GLU A 86 9.60 0.30 -4.87
N TYR A 87 8.94 -0.15 -3.79
CA TYR A 87 7.57 -0.64 -3.84
C TYR A 87 6.61 0.41 -4.42
N ALA A 88 6.90 1.71 -4.29
CA ALA A 88 6.12 2.78 -4.90
C ALA A 88 5.92 2.57 -6.41
N ARG A 89 6.92 1.99 -7.09
CA ARG A 89 6.94 1.75 -8.55
C ARG A 89 6.40 0.37 -8.93
N THR A 90 6.05 -0.49 -7.98
CA THR A 90 5.51 -1.83 -8.27
C THR A 90 4.18 -1.72 -8.98
N LYS A 91 4.02 -2.42 -10.11
CA LYS A 91 2.73 -2.50 -10.82
C LYS A 91 1.75 -3.39 -10.04
N ILE A 92 0.54 -2.88 -9.83
CA ILE A 92 -0.55 -3.49 -9.06
C ILE A 92 -1.83 -3.10 -9.76
N ASP A 93 -2.67 -4.08 -10.03
CA ASP A 93 -4.00 -3.88 -10.59
C ASP A 93 -5.00 -3.60 -9.46
N LEU A 94 -5.05 -2.33 -9.03
CA LEU A 94 -6.02 -1.90 -8.01
C LEU A 94 -7.46 -2.10 -8.49
N ALA A 95 -7.75 -1.88 -9.77
CA ALA A 95 -9.09 -2.04 -10.30
C ALA A 95 -9.52 -3.51 -10.27
N GLY A 96 -8.67 -4.44 -10.70
CA GLY A 96 -8.91 -5.88 -10.59
C GLY A 96 -9.13 -6.32 -9.14
N MET A 97 -8.32 -5.82 -8.20
CA MET A 97 -8.48 -6.11 -6.77
C MET A 97 -9.84 -5.64 -6.21
N LEU A 98 -10.34 -4.49 -6.67
CA LEU A 98 -11.63 -3.97 -6.23
C LEU A 98 -12.81 -4.53 -7.03
N GLY A 99 -12.57 -5.35 -8.06
CA GLY A 99 -13.62 -5.88 -8.93
C GLY A 99 -14.18 -4.86 -9.93
N GLY A 100 -13.36 -3.89 -10.34
CA GLY A 100 -13.65 -2.96 -11.43
C GLY A 100 -13.28 -1.50 -11.12
N GLN A 101 -13.18 -0.70 -12.19
CA GLN A 101 -12.84 0.73 -12.10
C GLN A 101 -13.86 1.54 -11.30
N ASN A 102 -15.17 1.25 -11.42
CA ASN A 102 -16.21 2.01 -10.72
C ASN A 102 -16.06 1.93 -9.19
N LYS A 103 -15.71 0.77 -8.65
CA LYS A 103 -15.46 0.60 -7.21
C LYS A 103 -14.20 1.33 -6.77
N LEU A 104 -13.17 1.37 -7.61
CA LEU A 104 -11.95 2.13 -7.35
C LEU A 104 -12.20 3.65 -7.33
N GLU A 105 -12.96 4.15 -8.29
CA GLU A 105 -13.38 5.56 -8.29
C GLU A 105 -14.22 5.90 -7.06
N SER A 106 -15.11 5.00 -6.63
CA SER A 106 -15.86 5.16 -5.38
C SER A 106 -14.93 5.30 -4.17
N ARG A 107 -13.91 4.44 -4.03
CA ARG A 107 -12.94 4.57 -2.92
C ARG A 107 -12.15 5.87 -2.96
N ILE A 108 -11.81 6.36 -4.14
CA ILE A 108 -11.14 7.66 -4.30
C ILE A 108 -12.08 8.81 -3.91
N ALA A 109 -13.36 8.73 -4.28
CA ALA A 109 -14.38 9.70 -3.88
C ALA A 109 -14.57 9.72 -2.36
N ASP A 110 -14.65 8.55 -1.73
CA ASP A 110 -14.73 8.39 -0.28
C ASP A 110 -13.53 9.10 0.39
N ILE A 111 -12.28 8.81 -0.01
CA ILE A 111 -11.10 9.49 0.55
C ILE A 111 -11.18 11.02 0.41
N LYS A 112 -11.65 11.52 -0.74
CA LYS A 112 -11.82 12.96 -0.98
C LYS A 112 -12.89 13.59 -0.09
N GLU A 113 -14.00 12.89 0.16
CA GLU A 113 -15.03 13.36 1.09
C GLU A 113 -14.47 13.46 2.52
N TRP A 114 -13.74 12.44 2.97
CA TRP A 114 -13.11 12.43 4.29
C TRP A 114 -12.06 13.54 4.44
N LEU A 115 -11.30 13.83 3.38
CA LEU A 115 -10.39 14.99 3.33
C LEU A 115 -11.12 16.34 3.33
N GLY A 116 -12.31 16.42 2.72
CA GLY A 116 -13.14 17.63 2.83
C GLY A 116 -13.58 17.96 4.26
N ARG A 117 -13.56 16.95 5.15
CA ARG A 117 -13.99 17.04 6.54
C ARG A 117 -12.83 16.98 7.55
N SER A 118 -11.60 16.72 7.08
CA SER A 118 -10.44 16.51 7.93
C SER A 118 -9.16 16.98 7.25
N ASP A 119 -8.19 17.44 8.03
CA ASP A 119 -6.88 17.84 7.49
C ASP A 119 -5.86 16.69 7.53
N SER A 120 -6.29 15.45 7.25
CA SER A 120 -5.47 14.25 7.48
C SER A 120 -4.38 14.05 6.43
N ALA A 121 -3.12 14.27 6.84
CA ALA A 121 -1.95 13.99 6.00
C ALA A 121 -1.83 12.52 5.57
N GLN A 122 -2.32 11.58 6.38
CA GLN A 122 -2.34 10.15 6.04
C GLN A 122 -3.29 9.86 4.87
N LEU A 123 -4.45 10.53 4.81
CA LEU A 123 -5.37 10.42 3.69
C LEU A 123 -4.83 11.09 2.43
N GLU A 124 -4.12 12.22 2.56
CA GLU A 124 -3.42 12.86 1.44
C GLU A 124 -2.32 11.95 0.87
N PHE A 125 -1.54 11.31 1.74
CA PHE A 125 -0.55 10.31 1.35
C PHE A 125 -1.20 9.15 0.59
N LEU A 126 -2.29 8.58 1.13
CA LEU A 126 -2.99 7.48 0.48
C LEU A 126 -3.57 7.90 -0.87
N LEU A 127 -4.16 9.09 -0.97
CA LEU A 127 -4.70 9.62 -2.21
C LEU A 127 -3.58 9.82 -3.25
N GLY A 128 -2.44 10.38 -2.83
CA GLY A 128 -1.26 10.55 -3.66
C GLY A 128 -0.75 9.22 -4.22
N TYR A 129 -0.61 8.23 -3.33
CA TYR A 129 -0.25 6.86 -3.70
C TYR A 129 -1.24 6.26 -4.72
N VAL A 130 -2.53 6.22 -4.41
CA VAL A 130 -3.55 5.60 -5.27
C VAL A 130 -3.65 6.30 -6.63
N CYS A 131 -3.64 7.64 -6.66
CA CYS A 131 -3.64 8.39 -7.91
C CYS A 131 -2.39 8.11 -8.75
N TYR A 132 -1.21 7.97 -8.13
CA TYR A 132 0.01 7.59 -8.83
C TYR A 132 -0.12 6.20 -9.43
N ARG A 133 -0.70 5.25 -8.67
CA ARG A 133 -0.96 3.88 -9.16
C ARG A 133 -1.93 3.82 -10.34
N MET A 134 -2.83 4.79 -10.41
CA MET A 134 -3.76 5.00 -11.52
C MET A 134 -3.18 5.78 -12.71
N GLY A 135 -1.91 6.22 -12.63
CA GLY A 135 -1.28 7.05 -13.65
C GLY A 135 -1.80 8.49 -13.69
N ARG A 136 -2.59 8.92 -12.70
CA ARG A 136 -3.18 10.25 -12.56
C ARG A 136 -2.17 11.23 -11.94
N LEU A 137 -1.07 11.47 -12.66
CA LEU A 137 0.12 12.14 -12.11
C LEU A 137 -0.14 13.53 -11.52
N SER A 138 -0.99 14.35 -12.15
CA SER A 138 -1.34 15.67 -11.61
C SER A 138 -2.04 15.58 -10.25
N GLN A 139 -3.04 14.68 -10.12
CA GLN A 139 -3.73 14.46 -8.85
C GLN A 139 -2.79 13.84 -7.80
N ALA A 140 -1.92 12.92 -8.23
CA ALA A 140 -0.95 12.29 -7.36
C ALA A 140 0.04 13.30 -6.77
N LYS A 141 0.62 14.17 -7.61
CA LYS A 141 1.55 15.22 -7.22
C LYS A 141 0.92 16.19 -6.22
N LYS A 142 -0.28 16.68 -6.53
CA LYS A 142 -1.00 17.59 -5.62
C LYS A 142 -1.22 16.97 -4.23
N ALA A 143 -1.67 15.72 -4.18
CA ALA A 143 -1.96 15.06 -2.91
C ALA A 143 -0.67 14.69 -2.13
N ILE A 144 0.38 14.22 -2.80
CA ILE A 144 1.62 13.87 -2.10
C ILE A 144 2.39 15.10 -1.60
N ASP A 145 2.29 16.24 -2.30
CA ASP A 145 2.87 17.50 -1.84
C ASP A 145 2.19 17.98 -0.55
N ALA A 146 0.86 17.96 -0.50
CA ALA A 146 0.11 18.31 0.71
C ALA A 146 0.48 17.39 1.89
N ALA A 147 0.58 16.08 1.64
CA ALA A 147 1.05 15.13 2.64
C ALA A 147 2.50 15.44 3.10
N SER A 148 3.38 15.83 2.17
CA SER A 148 4.78 16.18 2.45
C SER A 148 4.91 17.44 3.29
N GLU A 149 4.03 18.43 3.13
CA GLU A 149 4.01 19.64 3.94
C GLU A 149 3.63 19.33 5.40
N LYS A 150 2.66 18.42 5.59
CA LYS A 150 2.16 18.06 6.93
C LYS A 150 2.94 16.94 7.63
N MET A 151 3.70 16.15 6.88
CA MET A 151 4.53 15.06 7.39
C MET A 151 5.99 15.21 6.94
N PRO A 152 6.67 16.31 7.34
CA PRO A 152 8.07 16.50 7.00
C PRO A 152 8.94 15.36 7.55
N GLY A 153 9.88 14.86 6.74
CA GLY A 153 10.79 13.77 7.11
C GLY A 153 10.18 12.36 7.05
N SER A 154 8.96 12.21 6.56
CA SER A 154 8.38 10.89 6.30
C SER A 154 9.02 10.24 5.07
N SER A 155 9.91 9.27 5.30
CA SER A 155 10.61 8.56 4.22
C SER A 155 9.68 7.87 3.22
N ALA A 156 8.50 7.42 3.67
CA ALA A 156 7.48 6.84 2.80
C ALA A 156 6.84 7.88 1.87
N VAL A 157 6.54 9.08 2.39
CA VAL A 157 5.99 10.19 1.59
C VAL A 157 7.03 10.65 0.58
N ASP A 158 8.29 10.83 1.01
CA ASP A 158 9.40 11.23 0.15
C ASP A 158 9.67 10.19 -0.95
N GLY A 159 9.58 8.91 -0.63
CA GLY A 159 9.73 7.82 -1.59
C GLY A 159 8.67 7.84 -2.69
N VAL A 160 7.40 8.04 -2.33
CA VAL A 160 6.30 8.15 -3.30
C VAL A 160 6.40 9.44 -4.11
N LYS A 161 6.73 10.56 -3.46
CA LYS A 161 6.92 11.86 -4.12
C LYS A 161 8.02 11.78 -5.17
N ARG A 162 9.19 11.23 -4.82
CA ARG A 162 10.29 11.01 -5.78
C ARG A 162 9.85 10.14 -6.95
N ALA A 163 9.12 9.05 -6.70
CA ALA A 163 8.63 8.18 -7.77
C ALA A 163 7.67 8.92 -8.73
N ILE A 164 6.80 9.79 -8.21
CA ILE A 164 5.92 10.65 -9.02
C ILE A 164 6.75 11.64 -9.84
N ASP A 165 7.69 12.35 -9.21
CA ASP A 165 8.50 13.38 -9.84
C ASP A 165 9.36 12.81 -10.97
N ASP A 166 10.03 11.68 -10.73
CA ASP A 166 10.81 10.97 -11.75
C ASP A 166 9.94 10.55 -12.94
N THR A 167 8.70 10.11 -12.68
CA THR A 167 7.77 9.70 -13.73
C THR A 167 7.25 10.89 -14.55
N ILE A 168 7.09 12.06 -13.92
CA ILE A 168 6.71 13.30 -14.62
C ILE A 168 7.88 13.80 -15.47
N ALA A 169 9.10 13.80 -14.93
CA ALA A 169 10.29 14.28 -15.63
C ALA A 169 10.72 13.39 -16.80
N GLY A 170 10.42 12.09 -16.74
CA GLY A 170 10.70 11.13 -17.81
C GLY A 170 9.61 10.99 -18.88
N ARG A 171 8.55 11.80 -18.84
CA ARG A 171 7.49 11.87 -19.86
C ARG A 171 7.68 13.09 -20.76
#